data_AF-A0A7R8X8I3-F1
#
_entry.id   AF-A0A7R8X8I3-F1
#
_cell.length_a   1.000
_cell.length_b   1.000
_cell.length_c   1.000
_cell.angle_alpha   90.00
_cell.angle_beta   90.00
_cell.angle_gamma   90.00
#
_symmetry.space_group_name_H-M   'P 1'
#
loop_
_entity.id
_entity.type
_entity.pdbx_description
1 polymer ?
#
loop_
_entity_poly.entity_id
_entity_poly.type
_entity_poly.pdbx_seq_one_letter_code
_entity_poly.pdbx_strand_id
1 'polypeptide(L)'
;MPQGGSSQSHMQSLSMIGTQSMRSLYSSHSTRTTKSSKFEKFRRPILENALVTDLQNGSWITGMYSIFLSLFTISTSVFDIYTLVMAEPGSSHYGYYVISYDFVYAGNIHVRNCLITFALFSALGGMCLLVTSTILMIALRKELEQRIRPWLWCMLLFTGWRVFALVFASLVNDLVFGYHQAMLWLWLIFIVLNAYGWLVVYSLYMELCDLTRLEDLAKLKVYPIC
;
A
#
# COMPACT_ATOMS: atom_id res chain seq x y z
N MET A 1 78.05 -59.24 -52.95
CA MET A 1 78.59 -57.86 -52.88
C MET A 1 77.53 -56.92 -53.46
N PRO A 2 77.23 -55.75 -52.89
CA PRO A 2 77.18 -55.37 -51.47
C PRO A 2 75.89 -54.55 -51.11
N GLN A 3 75.74 -54.23 -49.82
CA GLN A 3 75.05 -53.07 -49.19
C GLN A 3 73.50 -52.98 -49.23
N GLY A 4 72.77 -52.67 -48.14
CA GLY A 4 73.14 -52.14 -46.82
C GLY A 4 72.71 -50.68 -46.64
N GLY A 5 72.04 -50.36 -45.53
CA GLY A 5 71.88 -48.99 -44.97
C GLY A 5 70.62 -48.24 -45.40
N SER A 6 69.65 -47.94 -44.53
CA SER A 6 69.65 -47.04 -43.36
C SER A 6 69.45 -45.55 -43.70
N SER A 7 68.29 -45.05 -43.28
CA SER A 7 68.08 -43.79 -42.54
C SER A 7 68.24 -42.42 -43.22
N GLN A 8 67.28 -41.58 -42.81
CA GLN A 8 67.28 -40.12 -42.60
C GLN A 8 66.48 -39.22 -43.56
N SER A 9 65.34 -38.86 -42.98
CA SER A 9 64.51 -37.66 -43.07
C SER A 9 65.25 -36.32 -42.92
N HIS A 10 64.59 -35.29 -43.48
CA HIS A 10 64.62 -33.82 -43.29
C HIS A 10 64.85 -33.15 -44.66
N MET A 11 64.08 -32.17 -45.14
CA MET A 11 63.42 -31.04 -44.47
C MET A 11 62.33 -30.42 -45.39
N GLN A 12 61.20 -30.03 -44.77
CA GLN A 12 60.39 -28.81 -45.04
C GLN A 12 59.74 -28.65 -46.45
N SER A 13 58.42 -28.42 -46.61
CA SER A 13 57.61 -27.40 -45.92
C SER A 13 56.11 -27.74 -45.80
N LEU A 14 55.53 -27.23 -44.71
CA LEU A 14 54.11 -26.91 -44.44
C LEU A 14 53.40 -26.24 -45.64
N SER A 15 52.08 -26.30 -45.88
CA SER A 15 50.92 -26.62 -45.03
C SER A 15 49.61 -26.56 -45.85
N MET A 16 48.55 -27.08 -45.23
CA MET A 16 47.14 -26.69 -45.37
C MET A 16 46.31 -27.31 -46.51
N ILE A 17 45.77 -28.47 -46.13
CA ILE A 17 44.53 -29.08 -46.62
C ILE A 17 43.38 -28.07 -46.52
N GLY A 18 42.74 -27.78 -47.66
CA GLY A 18 41.56 -26.94 -47.77
C GLY A 18 40.56 -27.51 -48.77
N THR A 19 40.03 -28.71 -48.50
CA THR A 19 38.90 -29.27 -49.24
C THR A 19 37.61 -28.54 -48.82
N GLN A 20 37.19 -27.57 -49.62
CA GLN A 20 35.87 -26.94 -49.51
C GLN A 20 34.80 -27.93 -50.01
N SER A 21 34.16 -28.66 -49.10
CA SER A 21 32.94 -29.38 -49.42
C SER A 21 31.73 -28.50 -49.11
N MET A 22 31.02 -28.09 -50.15
CA MET A 22 29.70 -27.47 -50.03
C MET A 22 28.72 -28.50 -49.45
N ARG A 23 28.42 -28.39 -48.15
CA ARG A 23 27.24 -28.98 -47.54
C ARG A 23 26.29 -27.86 -47.16
N SER A 24 25.37 -27.57 -48.07
CA SER A 24 24.17 -26.78 -47.81
C SER A 24 23.25 -27.58 -46.88
N LEU A 25 23.52 -27.49 -45.57
CA LEU A 25 22.54 -27.86 -44.57
C LEU A 25 21.40 -26.86 -44.63
N TYR A 26 20.25 -27.35 -45.07
CA TYR A 26 18.95 -26.68 -45.06
C TYR A 26 18.52 -26.45 -43.60
N SER A 27 19.17 -25.48 -42.95
CA SER A 27 18.81 -24.95 -41.65
C SER A 27 18.27 -23.56 -41.88
N SER A 28 16.96 -23.42 -42.09
CA SER A 28 16.19 -22.20 -41.81
C SER A 28 14.74 -22.38 -42.25
N HIS A 29 13.87 -22.80 -41.33
CA HIS A 29 12.62 -22.09 -41.09
C HIS A 29 11.99 -22.54 -39.75
N SER A 30 12.75 -22.43 -38.66
CA SER A 30 12.08 -22.21 -37.37
C SER A 30 11.69 -20.74 -37.32
N THR A 31 10.55 -20.42 -37.93
CA THR A 31 9.78 -19.25 -37.52
C THR A 31 9.31 -19.49 -36.09
N ARG A 32 10.23 -19.38 -35.12
CA ARG A 32 9.86 -18.92 -33.78
C ARG A 32 9.35 -17.51 -34.00
N THR A 33 8.08 -17.41 -34.36
CA THR A 33 7.27 -16.25 -34.00
C THR A 33 7.53 -16.06 -32.52
N THR A 34 8.37 -15.09 -32.19
CA THR A 34 8.25 -14.29 -31.00
C THR A 34 6.84 -13.69 -31.09
N LYS A 35 5.82 -14.51 -30.79
CA LYS A 35 4.56 -14.02 -30.29
C LYS A 35 5.01 -13.22 -29.08
N SER A 36 5.13 -11.91 -29.29
CA SER A 36 5.22 -10.90 -28.27
C SER A 36 4.22 -11.34 -27.23
N SER A 37 4.71 -12.02 -26.21
CA SER A 37 3.90 -12.54 -25.13
C SER A 37 3.44 -11.27 -24.48
N LYS A 38 2.23 -10.86 -24.88
CA LYS A 38 1.42 -9.76 -24.37
C LYS A 38 2.16 -9.13 -23.21
N PHE A 39 2.93 -8.08 -23.48
CA PHE A 39 3.58 -7.28 -22.45
C PHE A 39 2.47 -6.97 -21.46
N GLU A 40 2.47 -7.70 -20.34
CA GLU A 40 1.27 -7.88 -19.54
C GLU A 40 1.07 -6.57 -18.82
N LYS A 41 0.21 -5.74 -19.44
CA LYS A 41 -0.25 -4.42 -19.01
C LYS A 41 0.62 -3.84 -17.90
N PHE A 42 1.79 -3.32 -18.29
CA PHE A 42 2.68 -2.52 -17.44
C PHE A 42 1.86 -1.39 -16.84
N ARG A 43 1.33 -1.60 -15.63
CA ARG A 43 0.36 -0.70 -15.01
C ARG A 43 1.18 0.27 -14.21
N ARG A 44 1.55 1.38 -14.85
CA ARG A 44 2.37 2.43 -14.25
C ARG A 44 1.85 2.78 -12.85
N PRO A 45 2.73 2.87 -11.83
CA PRO A 45 2.32 3.31 -10.50
C PRO A 45 1.64 4.68 -10.63
N ILE A 46 0.59 4.90 -9.84
CA ILE A 46 -0.27 6.09 -9.98
C ILE A 46 0.53 7.36 -9.63
N LEU A 47 1.53 7.25 -8.75
CA LEU A 47 2.56 8.27 -8.52
C LEU A 47 3.94 7.65 -8.74
N GLU A 48 4.66 8.10 -9.76
CA GLU A 48 6.05 7.70 -10.05
C GLU A 48 7.07 8.46 -9.19
N ASN A 49 6.68 9.64 -8.68
CA ASN A 49 7.34 10.38 -7.63
C ASN A 49 6.25 10.99 -6.74
N ALA A 50 6.27 10.72 -5.43
CA ALA A 50 5.35 11.41 -4.53
C ALA A 50 5.69 12.90 -4.55
N LEU A 51 4.68 13.77 -4.68
CA LEU A 51 4.75 15.23 -4.90
C LEU A 51 5.74 15.99 -3.98
N VAL A 52 6.22 15.38 -2.89
CA VAL A 52 7.11 15.99 -1.89
C VAL A 52 8.23 15.04 -1.41
N THR A 53 8.19 13.72 -1.64
CA THR A 53 9.12 12.77 -0.99
C THR A 53 9.26 11.46 -1.78
N ASP A 54 10.41 10.80 -1.68
CA ASP A 54 10.63 9.43 -2.17
C ASP A 54 9.53 8.46 -1.66
N LEU A 55 9.09 7.53 -2.49
CA LEU A 55 7.89 6.71 -2.26
C LEU A 55 8.04 5.84 -1.00
N GLN A 56 9.27 5.36 -0.76
CA GLN A 56 9.61 4.58 0.42
C GLN A 56 9.48 5.43 1.71
N ASN A 57 10.09 6.61 1.73
CA ASN A 57 10.02 7.53 2.86
C ASN A 57 8.58 8.00 3.13
N GLY A 58 7.82 8.30 2.07
CA GLY A 58 6.41 8.65 2.17
C GLY A 58 5.55 7.54 2.79
N SER A 59 5.84 6.28 2.44
CA SER A 59 5.12 5.12 2.99
C SER A 59 5.46 4.89 4.46
N TRP A 60 6.72 5.10 4.88
CA TRP A 60 7.12 5.06 6.30
C TRP A 60 6.43 6.14 7.14
N ILE A 61 6.40 7.37 6.63
CA ILE A 61 5.69 8.48 7.28
C ILE A 61 4.20 8.17 7.40
N THR A 62 3.59 7.61 6.34
CA THR A 62 2.18 7.20 6.34
C THR A 62 1.91 6.11 7.38
N GLY A 63 2.81 5.13 7.52
CA GLY A 63 2.73 4.10 8.56
C GLY A 63 2.70 4.72 9.96
N MET A 64 3.64 5.61 10.27
CA MET A 64 3.70 6.32 11.57
C MET A 64 2.47 7.20 11.80
N TYR A 65 2.04 7.94 10.78
CA TYR A 65 0.82 8.75 10.81
C TYR A 65 -0.40 7.90 11.15
N SER A 66 -0.55 6.73 10.54
CA SER A 66 -1.71 5.86 10.78
C SER A 66 -1.75 5.30 12.20
N ILE A 67 -0.59 5.05 12.83
CA ILE A 67 -0.52 4.69 14.26
C ILE A 67 -1.02 5.86 15.12
N PHE A 68 -0.52 7.07 14.88
CA PHE A 68 -0.99 8.26 15.61
C PHE A 68 -2.49 8.49 15.42
N LEU A 69 -2.97 8.39 14.19
CA LEU A 69 -4.38 8.54 13.85
C LEU A 69 -5.24 7.50 14.59
N SER A 70 -4.80 6.24 14.66
CA SER A 70 -5.54 5.19 15.36
C SER A 70 -5.69 5.47 16.85
N LEU A 71 -4.60 5.91 17.52
CA LEU A 71 -4.64 6.28 18.93
C LEU A 71 -5.53 7.50 19.16
N PHE A 72 -5.39 8.54 18.33
CA PHE A 72 -6.24 9.72 18.38
C PHE A 72 -7.73 9.36 18.20
N THR A 73 -8.04 8.45 17.28
CA THR A 73 -9.41 7.97 17.05
C THR A 73 -9.97 7.26 18.28
N ILE A 74 -9.18 6.38 18.90
CA ILE A 74 -9.60 5.66 20.11
C ILE A 74 -9.86 6.66 21.24
N SER A 75 -8.94 7.59 21.49
CA SER A 75 -9.08 8.61 22.54
C SER A 75 -10.28 9.52 22.32
N THR A 76 -10.47 10.02 21.10
CA THR A 76 -11.62 10.87 20.77
C THR A 76 -12.94 10.11 20.82
N SER A 77 -12.97 8.85 20.39
CA SER A 77 -14.19 8.02 20.49
C SER A 77 -14.59 7.75 21.93
N VAL A 78 -13.64 7.51 22.84
CA VAL A 78 -13.92 7.36 24.28
C VAL A 78 -14.45 8.67 24.87
N PHE A 79 -13.83 9.80 24.50
CA PHE A 79 -14.29 11.11 24.94
C PHE A 79 -15.70 11.43 24.42
N ASP A 80 -16.00 11.14 23.15
CA ASP A 80 -17.32 11.33 22.56
C ASP A 80 -18.40 10.50 23.27
N ILE A 81 -18.08 9.25 23.64
CA ILE A 81 -19.01 8.42 24.42
C ILE A 81 -19.25 9.04 25.79
N TYR A 82 -18.18 9.50 26.47
CA TYR A 82 -18.30 10.13 27.79
C TYR A 82 -19.17 11.39 27.75
N THR A 83 -18.96 12.27 26.77
CA THR A 83 -19.74 13.51 26.64
C THR A 83 -21.21 13.21 26.32
N LEU A 84 -21.48 12.23 25.46
CA LEU A 84 -22.86 11.80 25.13
C LEU A 84 -23.58 11.16 26.32
N VAL A 85 -22.87 10.43 27.19
CA VAL A 85 -23.44 9.86 28.43
C VAL A 85 -23.77 10.95 29.44
N MET A 86 -22.88 11.95 29.59
CA MET A 86 -23.12 13.07 30.50
C MET A 86 -24.30 13.94 30.05
N ALA A 87 -24.51 14.08 28.73
CA ALA A 87 -25.64 14.82 28.14
C ALA A 87 -27.01 14.09 28.26
N GLU A 88 -27.27 13.42 29.37
CA GLU A 88 -28.55 12.74 29.63
C GLU A 88 -29.68 13.74 29.95
N PRO A 89 -30.89 13.59 29.34
CA PRO A 89 -31.97 14.55 29.55
C PRO A 89 -32.41 14.56 31.02
N GLY A 90 -32.47 15.76 31.61
CA GLY A 90 -32.82 15.97 33.02
C GLY A 90 -31.63 16.30 33.93
N SER A 91 -30.41 16.36 33.39
CA SER A 91 -29.21 16.77 34.12
C SER A 91 -28.98 18.29 34.00
N SER A 92 -28.86 18.99 35.13
CA SER A 92 -28.52 20.42 35.15
C SER A 92 -27.02 20.59 34.87
N HIS A 93 -26.68 21.21 33.76
CA HIS A 93 -25.29 21.40 33.34
C HIS A 93 -24.92 22.88 33.25
N TYR A 94 -23.87 23.26 33.98
CA TYR A 94 -23.26 24.59 33.87
C TYR A 94 -22.24 24.56 32.72
N GLY A 95 -22.63 25.04 31.54
CA GLY A 95 -21.78 25.03 30.35
C GLY A 95 -20.75 26.17 30.34
N TYR A 96 -19.46 25.83 30.27
CA TYR A 96 -18.46 26.74 29.72
C TYR A 96 -18.54 26.69 28.18
N TYR A 97 -18.42 27.81 27.49
CA TYR A 97 -18.59 27.94 26.03
C TYR A 97 -17.70 27.00 25.18
N VAL A 98 -16.63 26.45 25.76
CA VAL A 98 -15.65 25.57 25.08
C VAL A 98 -16.06 24.09 25.12
N ILE A 99 -16.64 23.64 26.23
CA ILE A 99 -17.18 22.30 26.46
C ILE A 99 -18.46 22.50 27.25
N SER A 100 -19.53 22.96 26.58
CA SER A 100 -20.85 22.94 27.20
C SER A 100 -21.35 21.49 27.23
N TYR A 101 -22.47 21.17 27.87
CA TYR A 101 -23.10 19.84 27.74
C TYR A 101 -24.49 19.88 27.06
N ASP A 102 -24.95 21.08 26.73
CA ASP A 102 -26.17 21.37 25.96
C ASP A 102 -25.96 21.23 24.44
N PHE A 103 -24.92 20.50 24.01
CA PHE A 103 -24.38 20.51 22.64
C PHE A 103 -25.09 19.59 21.64
N VAL A 104 -26.00 18.73 22.11
CA VAL A 104 -26.78 17.85 21.23
C VAL A 104 -28.15 18.47 21.04
N TYR A 105 -28.84 18.06 19.97
CA TYR A 105 -30.30 17.91 19.97
C TYR A 105 -30.74 16.98 21.13
N ALA A 106 -30.45 17.38 22.37
CA ALA A 106 -30.45 16.60 23.61
C ALA A 106 -31.86 16.17 24.03
N GLY A 107 -32.87 16.52 23.24
CA GLY A 107 -34.23 16.05 23.41
C GLY A 107 -34.48 14.63 22.89
N ASN A 108 -33.68 14.10 21.96
CA ASN A 108 -34.00 12.82 21.30
C ASN A 108 -33.00 11.68 21.61
N ILE A 109 -33.47 10.71 22.40
CA ILE A 109 -32.72 9.51 22.81
C ILE A 109 -32.21 8.68 21.63
N HIS A 110 -32.94 8.61 20.51
CA HIS A 110 -32.55 7.81 19.35
C HIS A 110 -31.30 8.35 18.68
N VAL A 111 -31.23 9.67 18.55
CA VAL A 111 -30.12 10.37 17.91
C VAL A 111 -28.83 10.21 18.73
N ARG A 112 -28.94 10.35 20.07
CA ARG A 112 -27.83 10.10 21.00
C ARG A 112 -27.32 8.66 20.90
N ASN A 113 -28.21 7.67 20.90
CA ASN A 113 -27.81 6.27 20.82
C ASN A 113 -27.12 5.96 19.48
N CYS A 114 -27.54 6.59 18.37
CA CYS A 114 -26.84 6.50 17.09
C CYS A 114 -25.42 7.10 17.15
N LEU A 115 -25.26 8.28 17.75
CA LEU A 115 -23.95 8.92 17.94
C LEU A 115 -23.00 8.06 18.80
N ILE A 116 -23.51 7.49 19.91
CA ILE A 116 -22.74 6.56 20.76
C ILE A 116 -22.32 5.33 19.93
N THR A 117 -23.23 4.78 19.13
CA THR A 117 -22.94 3.64 18.25
C THR A 117 -21.84 3.99 17.24
N PHE A 118 -21.85 5.20 16.67
CA PHE A 118 -20.82 5.65 15.73
C PHE A 118 -19.46 5.87 16.38
N ALA A 119 -19.43 6.36 17.62
CA ALA A 119 -18.20 6.44 18.39
C ALA A 119 -17.64 5.04 18.71
N LEU A 120 -18.49 4.08 19.07
CA LEU A 120 -18.08 2.68 19.30
C LEU A 120 -17.49 2.03 18.04
N PHE A 121 -18.15 2.14 16.90
CA PHE A 121 -17.62 1.61 15.63
C PHE A 121 -16.32 2.31 15.22
N SER A 122 -16.18 3.62 15.50
CA SER A 122 -14.94 4.36 15.25
C SER A 122 -13.79 3.88 16.15
N ALA A 123 -14.07 3.57 17.42
CA ALA A 123 -13.10 2.99 18.34
C ALA A 123 -12.64 1.59 17.89
N LEU A 124 -13.58 0.72 17.50
CA LEU A 124 -13.28 -0.61 16.95
C LEU A 124 -12.44 -0.49 15.66
N GLY A 125 -12.85 0.39 14.75
CA GLY A 125 -12.10 0.69 13.53
C GLY A 125 -10.69 1.21 13.81
N GLY A 126 -10.54 2.07 14.82
CA GLY A 126 -9.24 2.55 15.29
C GLY A 126 -8.35 1.42 15.81
N MET A 127 -8.88 0.48 16.59
CA MET A 127 -8.12 -0.69 17.04
C MET A 127 -7.68 -1.60 15.88
N CYS A 128 -8.56 -1.87 14.93
CA CYS A 128 -8.21 -2.62 13.73
C CYS A 128 -7.12 -1.90 12.91
N LEU A 129 -7.24 -0.57 12.77
CA LEU A 129 -6.25 0.24 12.09
C LEU A 129 -4.89 0.15 12.80
N LEU A 130 -4.85 0.26 14.13
CA LEU A 130 -3.62 0.17 14.92
C LEU A 130 -2.86 -1.14 14.67
N VAL A 131 -3.57 -2.26 14.69
CA VAL A 131 -2.99 -3.59 14.43
C VAL A 131 -2.45 -3.67 13.02
N THR A 132 -3.25 -3.28 12.02
CA THR A 132 -2.83 -3.32 10.62
C THR A 132 -1.70 -2.34 10.31
N SER A 133 -1.63 -1.19 10.98
CA SER A 133 -0.54 -0.21 10.88
C SER A 133 0.76 -0.75 11.46
N THR A 134 0.71 -1.52 12.55
CA THR A 134 1.89 -2.19 13.09
C THR A 134 2.41 -3.26 12.12
N ILE A 135 1.50 -4.02 11.50
CA ILE A 135 1.85 -4.99 10.45
C ILE A 135 2.46 -4.28 9.24
N LEU A 136 1.90 -3.13 8.83
CA LEU A 136 2.41 -2.32 7.73
C LEU A 136 3.87 -1.90 7.99
N MET A 137 4.19 -1.40 9.18
CA MET A 137 5.56 -0.98 9.52
C MET A 137 6.57 -2.13 9.42
N ILE A 138 6.18 -3.34 9.84
CA ILE A 138 7.01 -4.54 9.70
C ILE A 138 7.13 -4.94 8.22
N ALA A 139 6.05 -4.80 7.46
CA ALA A 139 6.01 -5.11 6.03
C ALA A 139 6.93 -4.18 5.22
N LEU A 140 6.94 -2.87 5.51
CA LEU A 140 7.85 -1.92 4.86
C LEU A 140 9.32 -2.23 5.17
N ARG A 141 9.64 -2.61 6.41
CA ARG A 141 11.03 -2.97 6.79
C ARG A 141 11.55 -4.21 6.06
N LYS A 142 10.66 -5.17 5.78
CA LYS A 142 11.01 -6.45 5.15
C LYS A 142 10.63 -6.52 3.68
N GLU A 143 10.11 -5.43 3.11
CA GLU A 143 9.61 -5.32 1.74
C GLU A 143 8.61 -6.44 1.36
N LEU A 144 7.76 -6.83 2.31
CA LEU A 144 6.81 -7.94 2.15
C LEU A 144 5.48 -7.47 1.54
N GLU A 145 5.34 -7.62 0.22
CA GLU A 145 4.16 -7.22 -0.57
C GLU A 145 2.83 -7.72 0.03
N GLN A 146 2.76 -9.01 0.39
CA GLN A 146 1.52 -9.64 0.86
C GLN A 146 1.00 -9.06 2.19
N ARG A 147 1.89 -8.51 3.02
CA ARG A 147 1.54 -7.97 4.35
C ARG A 147 1.03 -6.53 4.30
N ILE A 148 1.16 -5.84 3.15
CA ILE A 148 0.67 -4.47 2.94
C ILE A 148 -0.85 -4.46 2.64
N ARG A 149 -1.36 -5.49 1.95
CA ARG A 149 -2.79 -5.65 1.57
C ARG A 149 -3.81 -5.43 2.70
N PRO A 150 -3.67 -6.02 3.90
CA PRO A 150 -4.67 -5.84 4.96
C PRO A 150 -4.80 -4.37 5.41
N TRP A 151 -3.69 -3.63 5.44
CA TRP A 151 -3.72 -2.21 5.80
C TRP A 151 -4.44 -1.38 4.73
N LEU A 152 -4.23 -1.65 3.43
CA LEU A 152 -4.90 -0.93 2.34
C LEU A 152 -6.43 -1.04 2.42
N TRP A 153 -6.95 -2.24 2.68
CA TRP A 153 -8.39 -2.45 2.84
C TRP A 153 -8.92 -1.82 4.13
N CYS A 154 -8.20 -1.98 5.24
CA CYS A 154 -8.59 -1.43 6.53
C CYS A 154 -8.64 0.11 6.48
N MET A 155 -7.61 0.75 5.93
CA MET A 155 -7.51 2.20 5.79
C MET A 155 -8.60 2.77 4.88
N LEU A 156 -8.93 2.08 3.77
CA LEU A 156 -10.00 2.49 2.87
C LEU A 156 -11.38 2.42 3.55
N LEU A 157 -11.69 1.28 4.17
CA LEU A 157 -12.95 1.07 4.90
C LEU A 157 -13.09 2.07 6.05
N PHE A 158 -12.03 2.26 6.83
CA PHE A 158 -11.99 3.20 7.93
C PHE A 158 -12.22 4.64 7.46
N THR A 159 -11.54 5.05 6.38
CA THR A 159 -11.71 6.40 5.83
C THR A 159 -13.14 6.61 5.32
N GLY A 160 -13.72 5.63 4.61
CA GLY A 160 -15.11 5.68 4.16
C GLY A 160 -16.10 5.78 5.33
N TRP A 161 -15.90 4.98 6.39
CA TRP A 161 -16.68 5.05 7.62
C TRP A 161 -16.56 6.42 8.30
N ARG A 162 -15.36 7.00 8.39
CA ARG A 162 -15.15 8.32 9.00
C ARG A 162 -15.81 9.44 8.21
N VAL A 163 -15.81 9.38 6.88
CA VAL A 163 -16.56 10.35 6.04
C VAL A 163 -18.06 10.26 6.33
N PHE A 164 -18.61 9.05 6.38
CA PHE A 164 -20.03 8.84 6.69
C PHE A 164 -20.39 9.36 8.10
N ALA A 165 -19.60 9.00 9.11
CA ALA A 165 -19.81 9.45 10.48
C ALA A 165 -19.68 10.98 10.62
N LEU A 166 -18.75 11.60 9.89
CA LEU A 166 -18.57 13.05 9.90
C LEU A 166 -19.77 13.79 9.30
N VAL A 167 -20.31 13.32 8.18
CA VAL A 167 -21.50 13.92 7.56
C VAL A 167 -22.71 13.81 8.50
N PHE A 168 -22.90 12.67 9.15
CA PHE A 168 -23.98 12.53 10.12
C PHE A 168 -23.79 13.43 11.33
N ALA A 169 -22.59 13.46 11.90
CA ALA A 169 -22.28 14.31 13.05
C ALA A 169 -22.44 15.80 12.72
N SER A 170 -22.11 16.24 11.50
CA SER A 170 -22.28 17.65 11.10
C SER A 170 -23.74 18.04 10.86
N LEU A 171 -24.64 17.08 10.61
CA LEU A 171 -26.08 17.32 10.49
C LEU A 171 -26.78 17.36 11.85
N VAL A 172 -26.29 16.54 12.80
CA VAL A 172 -26.96 16.31 14.08
C VAL A 172 -26.43 17.20 15.19
N ASN A 173 -25.12 17.48 15.21
CA ASN A 173 -24.51 18.31 16.25
C ASN A 173 -24.62 19.78 15.89
N ASP A 174 -24.81 20.61 16.92
CA ASP A 174 -24.77 22.05 16.74
C ASP A 174 -23.33 22.53 16.59
N LEU A 175 -23.01 23.11 15.44
CA LEU A 175 -21.69 23.62 15.07
C LEU A 175 -21.35 24.96 15.75
N VAL A 176 -22.29 25.54 16.51
CA VAL A 176 -22.03 26.76 17.30
C VAL A 176 -20.99 26.49 18.41
N PHE A 177 -20.89 25.26 18.91
CA PHE A 177 -19.94 24.92 19.96
C PHE A 177 -18.53 24.66 19.41
N GLY A 178 -17.53 25.29 20.05
CA GLY A 178 -16.14 25.28 19.59
C GLY A 178 -15.53 23.88 19.47
N TYR A 179 -15.90 22.94 20.34
CA TYR A 179 -15.42 21.55 20.27
C TYR A 179 -15.82 20.86 18.95
N HIS A 180 -17.11 20.89 18.59
CA HIS A 180 -17.61 20.25 17.38
C HIS A 180 -17.06 20.91 16.12
N GLN A 181 -16.95 22.23 16.13
CA GLN A 181 -16.32 22.98 15.04
C GLN A 181 -14.85 22.57 14.86
N ALA A 182 -14.06 22.53 15.94
CA ALA A 182 -12.65 22.13 15.88
C ALA A 182 -12.49 20.68 15.42
N MET A 183 -13.31 19.75 15.92
CA MET A 183 -13.26 18.34 15.52
C MET A 183 -13.64 18.16 14.05
N LEU A 184 -14.61 18.90 13.52
CA LEU A 184 -14.98 18.84 12.10
C LEU A 184 -13.80 19.24 11.20
N TRP A 185 -13.15 20.37 11.50
CA TRP A 185 -11.99 20.82 10.72
C TRP A 185 -10.82 19.85 10.80
N LEU A 186 -10.53 19.35 11.99
CA LEU A 186 -9.44 18.39 12.20
C LEU A 186 -9.70 17.08 11.46
N TRP A 187 -10.93 16.58 11.48
CA TRP A 187 -11.29 15.35 10.76
C TRP A 187 -11.33 15.52 9.25
N LEU A 188 -11.69 16.70 8.72
CA LEU A 188 -11.53 17.01 7.30
C LEU A 188 -10.07 16.89 6.85
N ILE A 189 -9.14 17.46 7.64
CA ILE A 189 -7.70 17.35 7.36
C ILE A 189 -7.26 15.88 7.37
N PHE A 190 -7.70 15.11 8.38
CA PHE A 190 -7.36 13.69 8.46
C PHE A 190 -7.91 12.87 7.30
N ILE A 191 -9.10 13.14 6.80
CA ILE A 191 -9.64 12.46 5.63
C ILE A 191 -8.77 12.71 4.39
N VAL A 192 -8.31 13.95 4.18
CA VAL A 192 -7.42 14.29 3.06
C VAL A 192 -6.07 13.58 3.22
N LEU A 193 -5.48 13.61 4.42
CA LEU A 193 -4.23 12.91 4.71
C LEU A 193 -4.38 11.39 4.56
N ASN A 194 -5.52 10.82 4.92
CA ASN A 194 -5.81 9.40 4.74
C ASN A 194 -5.88 9.02 3.27
N ALA A 195 -6.58 9.81 2.45
CA ALA A 195 -6.65 9.58 1.01
C ALA A 195 -5.26 9.68 0.37
N TYR A 196 -4.47 10.69 0.75
CA TYR A 196 -3.09 10.84 0.28
C TYR A 196 -2.20 9.67 0.71
N GLY A 197 -2.19 9.32 2.00
CA GLY A 197 -1.40 8.20 2.52
C GLY A 197 -1.79 6.86 1.90
N TRP A 198 -3.09 6.65 1.66
CA TRP A 198 -3.56 5.46 0.94
C TRP A 198 -2.99 5.38 -0.47
N LEU A 199 -3.01 6.49 -1.23
CA LEU A 199 -2.42 6.54 -2.58
C LEU A 199 -0.91 6.28 -2.59
N VAL A 200 -0.19 6.82 -1.61
CA VAL A 200 1.27 6.62 -1.45
C VAL A 200 1.58 5.14 -1.22
N VAL A 201 0.96 4.52 -0.21
CA VAL A 201 1.20 3.11 0.12
C VAL A 201 0.70 2.18 -1.00
N TYR A 202 -0.40 2.53 -1.67
CA TYR A 202 -0.89 1.77 -2.82
C TYR A 202 0.07 1.83 -4.02
N SER A 203 0.69 2.99 -4.25
CA SER A 203 1.70 3.12 -5.31
C SER A 203 2.94 2.28 -4.99
N LEU A 204 3.41 2.29 -3.74
CA LEU A 204 4.52 1.42 -3.29
C LEU A 204 4.18 -0.07 -3.44
N TYR A 205 2.95 -0.44 -3.04
CA TYR A 205 2.46 -1.81 -3.17
C TYR A 205 2.52 -2.32 -4.61
N MET A 206 2.11 -1.48 -5.58
CA MET A 206 2.19 -1.83 -7.00
C MET A 206 3.63 -2.01 -7.48
N GLU A 207 4.55 -1.15 -7.05
CA GLU A 207 5.97 -1.25 -7.41
C GLU A 207 6.60 -2.56 -6.90
N LEU A 208 6.32 -2.93 -5.65
CA LEU A 208 6.76 -4.20 -5.06
C LEU A 208 6.20 -5.43 -5.81
N CYS A 209 4.94 -5.36 -6.27
CA CYS A 209 4.33 -6.43 -7.08
C CYS A 209 5.07 -6.60 -8.41
N ASP A 210 5.37 -5.49 -9.07
CA ASP A 210 6.03 -5.49 -10.38
C ASP A 210 7.46 -6.02 -10.24
N LEU A 211 8.20 -5.63 -9.21
CA LEU A 211 9.54 -6.17 -8.92
C LEU A 211 9.52 -7.68 -8.66
N THR A 212 8.62 -8.16 -7.80
CA THR A 212 8.47 -9.59 -7.49
C THR A 212 8.17 -10.39 -8.76
N ARG A 213 7.27 -9.87 -9.59
CA ARG A 213 6.90 -10.49 -10.86
C ARG A 213 8.07 -10.56 -11.85
N LEU A 214 8.88 -9.50 -11.94
CA LEU A 214 10.07 -9.47 -12.78
C LEU A 214 11.13 -10.47 -12.31
N GLU A 215 11.31 -10.61 -11.00
CA GLU A 215 12.21 -11.59 -10.39
C GLU A 215 11.79 -13.03 -10.76
N ASP A 216 10.50 -13.35 -10.65
CA ASP A 216 9.97 -14.67 -11.01
C ASP A 216 10.14 -14.97 -12.51
N LEU A 217 9.91 -13.99 -13.38
CA LEU A 217 10.14 -14.12 -14.82
C LEU A 217 11.63 -14.30 -15.16
N ALA A 218 12.53 -13.66 -14.41
CA ALA A 218 13.97 -13.83 -14.60
C ALA A 218 14.41 -15.25 -14.18
N LYS A 219 13.93 -15.75 -13.03
CA LYS A 219 14.19 -17.13 -12.57
C LYS A 219 13.75 -18.17 -13.60
N LEU A 220 12.57 -17.98 -14.21
CA LEU A 220 12.06 -18.87 -15.27
C LEU A 220 12.91 -18.86 -16.55
N LYS A 221 13.58 -17.75 -16.86
CA LYS A 221 14.47 -17.65 -18.04
C LYS A 221 15.86 -18.22 -17.79
N VAL A 222 16.37 -18.13 -16.56
CA VAL A 222 17.71 -18.63 -16.19
C VAL A 222 17.71 -20.14 -15.97
N TYR A 223 16.61 -20.71 -15.47
CA TYR A 223 16.41 -22.15 -15.36
C TYR A 223 15.35 -22.62 -16.38
N PRO A 224 15.64 -22.63 -17.69
CA PRO A 224 14.74 -23.31 -18.61
C PRO A 224 14.75 -24.79 -18.22
N ILE A 225 13.64 -25.25 -17.65
CA ILE A 225 13.39 -26.65 -17.32
C ILE A 225 13.49 -27.41 -18.64
N CYS A 226 14.56 -28.21 -18.79
CA CYS A 226 14.68 -29.23 -19.83
C CYS A 226 13.65 -30.34 -19.61
#